data_AF-A0A0G1TLH9-F1
#
_entry.id   AF-A0A0G1TLH9-F1
#
_cell.length_a   1.000
_cell.length_b   1.000
_cell.length_c   1.000
_cell.angle_alpha   90.00
_cell.angle_beta   90.00
_cell.angle_gamma   90.00
#
_symmetry.space_group_name_H-M   'P 1'
#
loop_
_entity.id
_entity.type
_entity.pdbx_description
1 polymer ?
#
loop_
_entity_poly.entity_id
_entity_poly.type
_entity_poly.pdbx_seq_one_letter_code
_entity_poly.pdbx_strand_id
1 'polypeptide(L)'
;ELRLSLTTALKTKDRRRVETLRFLLAAIQYTAIAKYGAQSETKITDADVLDVIKKQVKSHRQSIAAFEKASRQELVAKEQEELAILESYLPTQL
;
A
#
# COMPACT_ATOMS: atom_id res chain seq x y z
N GLU A 1 2.41 -6.82 -11.97
CA GLU A 1 2.06 -5.39 -11.81
C GLU A 1 2.85 -4.64 -10.73
N LEU A 2 2.66 -4.87 -9.41
CA LEU A 2 3.29 -4.02 -8.37
C LEU A 2 4.82 -3.82 -8.47
N ARG A 3 5.57 -4.89 -8.74
CA ARG A 3 7.03 -4.81 -8.92
C ARG A 3 7.42 -3.98 -10.16
N LEU A 4 6.66 -4.11 -11.25
CA LEU A 4 6.86 -3.31 -12.46
C LEU A 4 6.54 -1.84 -12.19
N SER A 5 5.44 -1.56 -11.48
CA SER A 5 5.08 -0.21 -11.06
C SER A 5 6.16 0.43 -10.19
N LEU A 6 6.83 -0.32 -9.30
CA LEU A 6 7.96 0.17 -8.53
C LEU A 6 9.16 0.50 -9.42
N THR A 7 9.49 -0.37 -10.38
CA THR A 7 10.55 -0.08 -11.36
C THR A 7 10.25 1.18 -12.17
N THR A 8 9.01 1.38 -12.61
CA THR A 8 8.59 2.60 -13.30
C THR A 8 8.71 3.82 -12.40
N ALA A 9 8.24 3.75 -11.16
CA ALA A 9 8.34 4.85 -10.20
C ALA A 9 9.80 5.25 -9.90
N LEU A 10 10.72 4.28 -9.84
CA LEU A 10 12.15 4.53 -9.71
C LEU A 10 12.72 5.28 -10.92
N LYS A 11 12.29 4.92 -12.14
CA LYS A 11 12.71 5.58 -13.38
C LYS A 11 12.19 7.01 -13.48
N THR A 12 10.94 7.24 -13.07
CA THR A 12 10.30 8.56 -13.09
C THR A 12 10.66 9.42 -11.89
N LYS A 13 11.44 8.90 -10.93
CA LYS A 13 11.80 9.55 -9.66
C LYS A 13 10.58 9.97 -8.83
N ASP A 14 9.47 9.24 -8.95
CA ASP A 14 8.27 9.44 -8.14
C ASP A 14 8.51 8.89 -6.73
N ARG A 15 9.11 9.72 -5.88
CA ARG A 15 9.56 9.33 -4.54
C ARG A 15 8.42 8.81 -3.68
N ARG A 16 7.26 9.49 -3.71
CA ARG A 16 6.07 9.09 -2.93
C ARG A 16 5.62 7.70 -3.35
N ARG A 17 5.46 7.46 -4.65
CA ARG A 17 5.06 6.14 -5.16
C ARG A 17 6.09 5.05 -4.87
N VAL A 18 7.38 5.37 -4.94
CA VAL A 18 8.44 4.42 -4.55
C VAL A 18 8.32 4.03 -3.07
N GLU A 19 8.15 4.99 -2.17
CA GLU A 19 8.01 4.75 -0.73
C GLU A 19 6.76 3.91 -0.43
N THR A 20 5.60 4.29 -0.98
CA THR A 20 4.33 3.56 -0.81
C THR A 20 4.42 2.13 -1.35
N LEU A 21 4.98 1.92 -2.55
CA LEU A 21 5.06 0.59 -3.15
C LEU A 21 6.05 -0.33 -2.43
N ARG A 22 7.17 0.21 -1.93
CA ARG A 22 8.11 -0.58 -1.11
C ARG A 22 7.46 -1.02 0.18
N PHE A 23 6.74 -0.11 0.86
CA PHE A 23 6.02 -0.44 2.08
C PHE A 23 4.93 -1.49 1.82
N LEU A 24 4.14 -1.32 0.76
CA LEU A 24 3.11 -2.30 0.38
C LEU A 24 3.70 -3.69 0.10
N LEU A 25 4.79 -3.77 -0.69
CA LEU A 25 5.45 -5.05 -0.97
C LEU A 25 5.99 -5.73 0.30
N ALA A 26 6.55 -4.95 1.22
CA ALA A 26 6.99 -5.47 2.51
C ALA A 26 5.80 -5.98 3.36
N ALA A 27 4.68 -5.26 3.38
CA ALA A 27 3.47 -5.69 4.06
C ALA A 27 2.90 -6.99 3.47
N ILE A 28 2.89 -7.11 2.14
CA ILE A 28 2.47 -8.33 1.43
C ILE A 28 3.36 -9.52 1.82
N GLN A 29 4.69 -9.33 1.77
CA GLN A 29 5.64 -10.37 2.14
C GLN A 29 5.48 -10.78 3.61
N TYR A 30 5.32 -9.81 4.51
CA TYR A 30 5.07 -10.08 5.92
C TYR A 30 3.79 -10.90 6.13
N THR A 31 2.68 -10.53 5.49
CA THR A 31 1.43 -11.29 5.56
C THR A 31 1.57 -12.69 4.99
N ALA A 32 2.29 -12.86 3.89
CA ALA A 32 2.53 -14.16 3.28
C ALA A 32 3.34 -15.08 4.22
N ILE A 33 4.40 -14.56 4.83
CA ILE A 33 5.21 -15.30 5.82
C ILE A 33 4.35 -15.63 7.04
N ALA A 34 3.56 -14.68 7.54
CA ALA A 34 2.70 -14.92 8.71
C ALA A 34 1.65 -16.00 8.44
N LYS A 35 1.12 -16.11 7.21
CA LYS A 35 0.06 -17.05 6.85
C LYS A 35 0.59 -18.41 6.40
N TYR A 36 1.72 -18.46 5.69
CA TYR A 36 2.21 -19.66 5.00
C TYR A 36 3.65 -20.06 5.38
N GLY A 37 4.34 -19.26 6.19
CA GLY A 37 5.72 -19.54 6.63
C GLY A 37 6.69 -19.70 5.46
N ALA A 38 7.46 -20.80 5.48
CA ALA A 38 8.43 -21.14 4.43
C ALA A 38 7.82 -21.33 3.04
N GLN A 39 6.49 -21.52 2.94
CA GLN A 39 5.77 -21.67 1.68
C GLN A 39 5.17 -20.35 1.17
N SER A 40 5.52 -19.22 1.78
CA SER A 40 4.98 -17.90 1.45
C SER A 40 5.10 -17.53 -0.03
N GLU A 41 6.23 -17.83 -0.68
CA GLU A 41 6.44 -17.50 -2.09
C GLU A 41 5.57 -18.31 -3.05
N THR A 42 5.19 -19.54 -2.69
CA THR A 42 4.43 -20.45 -3.56
C THR A 42 2.95 -20.48 -3.27
N LYS A 43 2.53 -20.04 -2.07
CA LYS A 43 1.12 -20.11 -1.62
C LYS A 43 0.41 -18.77 -1.53
N ILE A 44 1.12 -17.65 -1.62
CA ILE A 44 0.47 -16.34 -1.62
C ILE A 44 -0.47 -16.23 -2.84
N THR A 45 -1.69 -15.75 -2.59
CA THR A 45 -2.71 -15.58 -3.64
C THR A 45 -2.99 -14.12 -3.92
N ASP A 46 -3.60 -13.82 -5.08
CA ASP A 46 -4.06 -12.46 -5.40
C ASP A 46 -5.09 -11.96 -4.38
N ALA A 47 -5.90 -12.85 -3.80
CA ALA A 47 -6.82 -12.50 -2.73
C ALA A 47 -6.08 -12.02 -1.47
N ASP A 48 -4.99 -12.69 -1.09
CA ASP A 48 -4.15 -12.26 0.04
C ASP A 48 -3.55 -10.87 -0.22
N VAL A 49 -3.07 -10.63 -1.45
CA VAL A 49 -2.52 -9.34 -1.87
C VAL A 49 -3.59 -8.24 -1.80
N LEU A 50 -4.79 -8.50 -2.33
CA LEU A 50 -5.92 -7.56 -2.27
C LEU A 50 -6.33 -7.24 -0.83
N ASP A 51 -6.34 -8.23 0.05
CA ASP A 51 -6.67 -8.02 1.46
C ASP A 51 -5.63 -7.13 2.17
N VAL A 52 -4.35 -7.30 1.84
CA VAL A 52 -3.29 -6.39 2.33
C VAL A 52 -3.50 -4.97 1.81
N ILE A 53 -3.79 -4.79 0.52
CA ILE A 53 -4.06 -3.45 -0.04
C ILE A 53 -5.26 -2.80 0.65
N LYS A 54 -6.38 -3.52 0.82
CA LYS A 54 -7.57 -3.04 1.52
C LYS A 54 -7.27 -2.63 2.96
N LYS A 55 -6.44 -3.42 3.67
CA LYS A 55 -6.01 -3.11 5.03
C LYS A 55 -5.18 -1.82 5.07
N GLN A 56 -4.26 -1.63 4.14
CA GLN A 56 -3.45 -0.41 4.04
C GLN A 56 -4.32 0.81 3.74
N VAL A 57 -5.21 0.72 2.74
CA VAL A 57 -6.20 1.77 2.42
C VAL A 57 -7.01 2.18 3.64
N LYS A 58 -7.52 1.20 4.41
CA LYS A 58 -8.24 1.48 5.65
C LYS A 58 -7.36 2.19 6.68
N SER A 59 -6.12 1.75 6.85
CA SER A 59 -5.16 2.37 7.78
C SER A 59 -4.87 3.82 7.41
N HIS A 60 -4.62 4.12 6.14
CA HIS A 60 -4.40 5.49 5.66
C HIS A 60 -5.62 6.38 5.89
N ARG A 61 -6.84 5.90 5.61
CA ARG A 61 -8.08 6.64 5.90
C ARG A 61 -8.24 6.96 7.39
N GLN A 62 -7.85 6.02 8.26
CA GLN A 62 -7.87 6.24 9.71
C GLN A 62 -6.80 7.27 10.15
N SER A 63 -5.59 7.20 9.58
CA SER A 63 -4.51 8.17 9.82
C SER A 63 -4.90 9.58 9.37
N ILE A 64 -5.49 9.72 8.18
CA ILE A 64 -6.01 11.00 7.65
C ILE A 64 -6.96 11.62 8.68
N ALA A 65 -8.00 10.89 9.10
CA ALA A 65 -8.97 11.41 10.06
C ALA A 65 -8.34 11.76 11.41
N ALA A 66 -7.31 11.04 11.85
CA ALA A 66 -6.57 11.35 13.08
C ALA A 66 -5.72 12.62 12.94
N PHE A 67 -5.01 12.79 11.82
CA PHE A 67 -4.18 13.97 11.56
C PHE A 67 -5.00 15.23 11.28
N GLU A 68 -6.16 15.11 10.64
CA GLU A 68 -7.13 16.19 10.47
C GLU A 68 -7.61 16.71 11.83
N LYS A 69 -7.99 15.80 12.74
CA LYS A 69 -8.38 16.16 14.12
C LYS A 69 -7.25 16.82 14.91
N ALA A 70 -6.00 16.49 14.60
CA ALA A 70 -4.81 17.07 15.21
C ALA A 70 -4.29 18.33 14.49
N SER A 71 -5.00 18.84 13.48
CA SER A 71 -4.60 19.99 12.65
C SER A 71 -3.21 19.84 11.99
N ARG A 72 -2.76 18.61 11.72
CA ARG A 72 -1.46 18.30 11.08
C ARG A 72 -1.62 18.17 9.56
N GLN A 73 -1.92 19.27 8.88
CA GLN A 73 -2.25 19.27 7.44
C GLN A 73 -1.14 18.70 6.53
N GLU A 74 0.12 18.89 6.90
CA GLU A 74 1.27 18.29 6.18
C GLU A 74 1.19 16.75 6.13
N LEU A 75 0.72 16.12 7.22
CA LEU A 75 0.59 14.67 7.33
C LEU A 75 -0.68 14.20 6.62
N VAL A 76 -1.75 15.00 6.66
CA VAL A 76 -2.98 14.73 5.90
C VAL A 76 -2.69 14.64 4.41
N ALA A 77 -2.01 15.65 3.84
CA ALA A 77 -1.66 15.67 2.43
C ALA A 77 -0.79 14.46 2.05
N LYS A 78 0.20 14.13 2.88
CA LYS A 78 1.03 12.94 2.69
C LYS A 78 0.19 11.66 2.64
N GLU A 79 -0.66 11.43 3.63
CA GLU A 79 -1.48 10.22 3.70
C GLU A 79 -2.49 10.13 2.53
N GLN A 80 -3.01 11.26 2.06
CA GLN A 80 -3.90 11.32 0.89
C GLN A 80 -3.18 10.93 -0.41
N GLU A 81 -1.94 11.39 -0.61
CA GLU A 81 -1.13 10.96 -1.75
C GLU A 81 -0.88 9.44 -1.73
N GLU A 82 -0.51 8.90 -0.58
CA GLU A 82 -0.25 7.46 -0.41
C GLU A 82 -1.53 6.64 -0.60
N LEU A 83 -2.65 7.12 -0.07
CA LEU A 83 -3.97 6.52 -0.25
C LEU A 83 -4.35 6.43 -1.73
N ALA A 84 -4.23 7.53 -2.49
CA ALA A 84 -4.57 7.56 -3.91
C ALA A 84 -3.73 6.56 -4.73
N ILE A 85 -2.44 6.39 -4.38
CA ILE A 85 -1.58 5.39 -5.00
C ILE A 85 -2.11 3.98 -4.71
N LEU A 86 -2.47 3.67 -3.47
CA LEU A 86 -2.97 2.34 -3.08
C LEU A 86 -4.32 2.03 -3.72
N GLU A 87 -5.23 3.00 -3.76
CA GLU A 87 -6.56 2.85 -4.38
C GLU A 87 -6.46 2.52 -5.88
N SER A 88 -5.41 2.98 -6.57
CA SER A 88 -5.17 2.63 -7.98
C SER A 88 -4.92 1.13 -8.23
N TYR A 89 -4.65 0.35 -7.19
CA TYR A 89 -4.47 -1.11 -7.28
C TYR A 89 -5.67 -1.91 -6.77
N LEU A 90 -6.72 -1.24 -6.29
CA LEU A 90 -7.98 -1.89 -6.01
C LEU A 90 -8.82 -1.96 -7.29
N PRO A 91 -9.58 -3.03 -7.50
CA PRO A 91 -10.60 -3.02 -8.54
C PRO A 91 -11.56 -1.86 -8.27
N THR A 92 -11.91 -1.11 -9.31
CA THR A 92 -12.86 -0.01 -9.21
C THR A 92 -14.12 -0.53 -8.53
N GLN A 93 -14.32 -0.13 -7.26
CA GLN A 93 -15.50 -0.50 -6.50
C GLN A 93 -16.66 0.33 -7.08
N LEU A 94 -17.30 -0.22 -8.12
CA LEU A 94 -18.57 0.27 -8.66
C LEU A 94 -19.69 0.10 -7.63
#